data_AF-A0A920HRP8-F1
#
_entry.id   AF-A0A920HRP8-F1
#
_cell.length_a   1.000
_cell.length_b   1.000
_cell.length_c   1.000
_cell.angle_alpha   90.00
_cell.angle_beta   90.00
_cell.angle_gamma   90.00
#
_symmetry.space_group_name_H-M   'P 1'
#
loop_
_entity.id
_entity.type
_entity.pdbx_description
1 polymer ?
#
loop_
_entity_poly.entity_id
_entity_poly.type
_entity_poly.pdbx_seq_one_letter_code
_entity_poly.pdbx_strand_id
1 'polypeptide(L)' 'MGDKYLESVNLDIDQNEADILFSNMPEAQFKIIKGLSENFDIAILSEDVVMLDNKVSGEIKLGFK' A
#
# COMPACT_ATOMS: atom_id res chain seq x y z
N MET A 1 12.33 -7.81 0.83
CA MET A 1 11.57 -8.35 1.99
C MET A 1 10.09 -7.94 1.96
N GLY A 2 9.75 -6.70 1.60
CA GLY A 2 8.34 -6.27 1.45
C GLY A 2 7.67 -6.70 0.13
N ASP A 3 8.46 -6.85 -0.94
CA ASP A 3 8.10 -7.38 -2.26
C ASP A 3 7.43 -8.76 -2.24
N LYS A 4 7.74 -9.59 -1.23
CA LYS A 4 7.13 -10.91 -1.06
C LYS A 4 5.62 -10.86 -0.80
N TYR A 5 5.12 -9.74 -0.29
CA TYR A 5 3.70 -9.56 0.03
C TYR A 5 2.96 -8.71 -1.00
N LEU A 6 3.67 -8.13 -1.96
CA LEU A 6 3.11 -7.37 -3.06
C LEU A 6 2.65 -8.36 -4.14
N GLU A 7 1.35 -8.41 -4.39
CA GLU A 7 0.80 -9.22 -5.48
C GLU A 7 0.88 -8.47 -6.80
N SER A 8 0.56 -7.18 -6.78
CA SER A 8 0.70 -6.31 -7.94
C SER A 8 0.97 -4.87 -7.54
N VAL A 9 1.64 -4.16 -8.43
CA VAL A 9 1.78 -2.70 -8.39
C VAL A 9 1.40 -2.22 -9.77
N ASN A 10 0.35 -1.42 -9.85
CA ASN A 10 -0.06 -0.75 -11.07
C ASN A 10 0.27 0.74 -10.91
N LEU A 11 1.02 1.29 -11.86
CA LEU A 11 1.41 2.69 -11.85
C LEU A 11 0.69 3.40 -12.99
N ASP A 12 -0.16 4.36 -12.66
CA ASP A 12 -0.81 5.23 -13.62
C ASP A 12 -0.04 6.55 -13.68
N ILE A 13 0.78 6.70 -14.71
CA ILE A 13 1.63 7.89 -14.90
C ILE A 13 0.78 9.10 -15.33
N ASP A 14 -0.32 8.86 -16.06
CA ASP A 14 -1.19 9.93 -16.55
C ASP A 14 -1.96 10.58 -15.39
N GLN A 15 -2.37 9.79 -14.40
CA GLN A 15 -3.03 10.27 -13.19
C GLN A 15 -2.07 10.56 -12.03
N ASN A 16 -0.79 10.18 -12.15
CA ASN A 16 0.19 10.22 -11.07
C ASN A 16 -0.31 9.44 -9.84
N GLU A 17 -0.91 8.28 -10.10
CA GLU A 17 -1.50 7.38 -9.11
C GLU A 17 -0.78 6.03 -9.14
N ALA A 18 -0.82 5.32 -8.02
CA ALA A 18 -0.31 3.95 -7.92
C ALA A 18 -1.26 3.09 -7.11
N ASP A 19 -1.73 2.00 -7.71
CA ASP A 19 -2.49 0.97 -7.02
C ASP A 19 -1.55 -0.15 -6.59
N ILE A 20 -1.58 -0.47 -5.30
CA ILE A 20 -0.73 -1.49 -4.71
C ILE A 20 -1.62 -2.53 -4.06
N LEU A 21 -1.58 -3.75 -4.60
CA LEU A 21 -2.24 -4.92 -4.04
C LEU A 21 -1.25 -5.72 -3.22
N PHE A 22 -1.63 -6.04 -1.99
CA PHE A 22 -0.85 -6.91 -1.12
C PHE A 22 -1.71 -7.99 -0.49
N SER A 23 -1.06 -9.11 -0.18
CA SER A 23 -1.69 -10.27 0.42
C SER A 23 -0.85 -10.80 1.56
N ASN A 24 -1.51 -11.05 2.70
CA ASN A 24 -0.91 -11.63 3.89
C ASN A 24 0.31 -10.86 4.43
N MET A 25 0.35 -9.54 4.22
CA MET A 25 1.43 -8.68 4.70
C MET A 25 1.37 -8.57 6.23
N PRO A 26 2.48 -8.74 6.97
CA PRO A 26 2.47 -8.50 8.42
C PRO A 26 2.03 -7.07 8.72
N GLU A 27 1.11 -6.90 9.67
CA GLU A 27 0.55 -5.58 10.04
C GLU A 27 1.63 -4.57 10.42
N ALA A 28 2.70 -5.02 11.08
CA ALA A 28 3.84 -4.19 11.40
C ALA A 28 4.52 -3.61 10.15
N GLN A 29 4.66 -4.40 9.07
CA GLN A 29 5.23 -3.91 7.81
C GLN A 29 4.28 -2.95 7.10
N PHE A 30 2.98 -3.26 7.10
CA PHE A 30 1.97 -2.38 6.52
C PHE A 30 1.96 -1.01 7.21
N LYS A 31 2.02 -0.97 8.55
CA LYS A 31 2.11 0.27 9.33
C LYS A 31 3.38 1.06 9.05
N ILE A 32 4.51 0.40 8.84
CA ILE A 32 5.76 1.07 8.45
C ILE A 32 5.60 1.73 7.09
N ILE A 33 5.06 1.02 6.09
CA ILE A 33 4.82 1.57 4.75
C ILE A 33 3.86 2.77 4.81
N LYS A 34 2.79 2.66 5.61
CA LYS A 34 1.81 3.73 5.83
C LYS A 34 2.43 4.97 6.49
N GLY A 35 3.23 4.78 7.54
CA GLY A 35 3.91 5.90 8.20
C GLY A 35 5.02 6.53 7.34
N LEU A 36 5.67 5.72 6.49
CA LEU A 36 6.63 6.23 5.51
C LEU A 36 5.93 7.06 4.43
N SER A 37 4.74 6.66 3.98
CA SER A 37 4.00 7.41 2.96
C SER A 37 3.63 8.83 3.42
N GLU A 38 3.42 9.07 4.72
CA GLU A 38 3.26 10.44 5.26
C GLU A 38 4.54 11.29 5.16
N ASN A 39 5.71 10.66 5.12
CA ASN A 39 7.01 11.33 5.00
C ASN A 39 7.48 11.49 3.55
N PHE A 40 6.98 10.64 2.64
CA PHE A 40 7.13 10.83 1.21
C PHE A 40 6.00 11.74 0.70
N ASP A 41 6.16 12.42 -0.43
CA ASP A 41 5.15 13.34 -0.96
C ASP A 41 3.98 12.59 -1.64
N ILE A 42 3.43 11.63 -0.89
CA ILE A 42 2.49 10.61 -1.34
C ILE A 42 1.28 10.66 -0.40
N ALA A 43 0.10 10.78 -0.97
CA ALA A 43 -1.17 10.68 -0.27
C ALA A 43 -1.80 9.30 -0.51
N ILE A 44 -2.34 8.67 0.52
CA ILE A 44 -3.22 7.50 0.36
C ILE A 44 -4.60 8.05 -0.05
N LEU A 45 -4.99 7.82 -1.30
CA LEU A 45 -6.26 8.25 -1.87
C LEU A 45 -7.40 7.30 -1.49
N SER A 46 -7.10 6.00 -1.43
CA SER A 46 -8.04 4.96 -1.01
C SER A 46 -7.30 3.83 -0.29
N GLU A 47 -7.96 3.24 0.71
CA GLU A 47 -7.46 2.10 1.47
C GLU A 47 -8.60 1.10 1.63
N ASP A 48 -8.56 0.01 0.88
CA ASP A 48 -9.49 -1.12 1.01
C ASP A 48 -8.72 -2.35 1.50
N VAL A 49 -8.62 -2.48 2.82
CA VAL A 49 -7.79 -3.50 3.47
C VAL A 49 -8.56 -4.26 4.53
N VAL A 50 -8.30 -5.57 4.58
CA VAL A 50 -8.81 -6.48 5.61
C VAL A 50 -7.67 -6.91 6.51
N MET A 51 -7.88 -6.79 7.81
CA MET A 51 -6.93 -7.25 8.83
C MET A 51 -7.43 -8.55 9.46
N LEU A 52 -6.63 -9.61 9.36
CA LEU A 52 -6.93 -10.92 9.96
C LEU A 52 -5.63 -11.54 10.49
N ASP A 53 -5.64 -12.04 11.74
CA ASP A 53 -4.51 -12.72 12.37
C ASP A 53 -3.17 -11.96 12.27
N ASN A 54 -3.18 -10.65 12.55
CA ASN A 54 -2.04 -9.72 12.45
C ASN A 54 -1.43 -9.62 11.03
N LYS A 55 -2.21 -9.97 10.01
CA LYS A 55 -1.88 -9.80 8.60
C LYS A 55 -2.89 -8.88 7.93
N VAL A 56 -2.43 -8.19 6.92
CA VAL A 56 -3.19 -7.24 6.13
C VAL A 56 -3.16 -7.71 4.68
N SER A 57 -4.33 -7.76 4.08
CA SER A 57 -4.53 -8.06 2.66
C SER A 57 -5.50 -7.03 2.09
N GLY A 58 -5.28 -6.61 0.85
CA GLY A 58 -6.13 -5.63 0.20
C GLY A 58 -5.32 -4.71 -0.70
N GLU A 59 -5.95 -3.59 -1.05
CA GLU A 59 -5.44 -2.62 -2.00
C GLU A 59 -5.32 -1.25 -1.34
N ILE A 60 -4.21 -0.56 -1.62
CA ILE A 60 -4.10 0.87 -1.38
C ILE A 60 -3.89 1.58 -2.71
N LYS A 61 -4.60 2.69 -2.87
CA LYS A 61 -4.36 3.65 -3.93
C LYS A 61 -3.57 4.82 -3.37
N LEU A 62 -2.44 5.10 -3.98
CA LEU A 62 -1.56 6.20 -3.67
C LEU A 62 -1.66 7.26 -4.77
N GLY A 63 -1.53 8.52 -4.41
CA GLY A 63 -1.38 9.63 -5.34
C GLY A 63 -0.18 10.47 -4.92
N PHE A 64 0.67 10.86 -5.86
CA PHE A 64 1.76 11.77 -5.58
C PHE A 64 1.24 13.22 -5.58
N LYS A 65 1.68 14.05 -4.63
CA LYS A 65 1.24 15.46 -4.56
C LYS A 65 2.02 16.37 -5.50
#